data_AF-D4CM18-F1
#
_entry.id   AF-D4CM18-F1
#
_cell.length_a   1.000
_cell.length_b   1.000
_cell.length_c   1.000
_cell.angle_alpha   90.00
_cell.angle_beta   90.00
_cell.angle_gamma   90.00
#
_symmetry.space_group_name_H-M   'P 1'
#
loop_
_entity.id
_entity.type
_entity.pdbx_description
1 polymer ?
#
loop_
_entity_poly.entity_id
_entity_poly.type
_entity_poly.pdbx_seq_one_letter_code
_entity_poly.pdbx_strand_id
1 'polypeptide(L)'
;MPKNWRQGIRGKNCPKKEEPVKKRKDLSGRGKAAALLLLFFALTLSSCANREAEELRLSGIELVEKGKYEEAVKKLDEALDKSHGRVSRLQFDILTYRAESEYMLGDLDAASHTLEILEKVDKKREVYQKLKERVNAKLLLRQASRSLDEGKLEEARNFLDQARAAGLSADRDLVFDEAVYLERSARWEEAYRAFTDYTNRWNGDKDAERELAFLKTRVEALSQNTLLTDQPLQRQ
;
A
#
# COMPACT_ATOMS: atom_id res chain seq x y z
N MET A 1 61.82 -45.73 -16.41
CA MET A 1 62.66 -46.61 -17.25
C MET A 1 61.95 -47.96 -17.41
N PRO A 2 62.11 -48.71 -18.51
CA PRO A 2 61.86 -48.40 -19.93
C PRO A 2 61.06 -49.60 -20.57
N LYS A 3 60.71 -49.76 -21.85
CA LYS A 3 61.46 -49.85 -23.12
C LYS A 3 60.43 -50.04 -24.25
N ASN A 4 60.49 -49.28 -25.36
CA ASN A 4 61.00 -49.66 -26.70
C ASN A 4 60.00 -50.53 -27.50
N TRP A 5 59.72 -50.29 -28.78
CA TRP A 5 60.48 -50.73 -29.97
C TRP A 5 60.07 -49.86 -31.20
N ARG A 6 61.01 -49.20 -31.91
CA ARG A 6 61.58 -49.51 -33.27
C ARG A 6 60.56 -49.73 -34.40
N GLN A 7 60.79 -49.42 -35.69
CA GLN A 7 61.61 -48.52 -36.52
C GLN A 7 61.27 -48.91 -37.99
N GLY A 8 61.32 -47.98 -38.94
CA GLY A 8 61.29 -48.22 -40.40
C GLY A 8 59.94 -47.86 -41.05
N ILE A 9 59.83 -47.14 -42.18
CA ILE A 9 60.63 -47.16 -43.40
C ILE A 9 60.59 -45.80 -44.12
N ARG A 10 61.73 -45.51 -44.78
CA ARG A 10 62.05 -44.53 -45.83
C ARG A 10 60.89 -43.97 -46.68
N GLY A 11 60.87 -42.64 -46.74
CA GLY A 11 61.10 -41.85 -47.96
C GLY A 11 60.19 -42.06 -49.16
N LYS A 12 59.42 -41.02 -49.49
CA LYS A 12 59.14 -40.55 -50.86
C LYS A 12 58.63 -39.12 -50.80
N ASN A 13 59.39 -38.21 -51.43
CA ASN A 13 58.95 -36.86 -51.76
C ASN A 13 57.68 -36.95 -52.61
N CYS A 14 56.62 -36.27 -52.16
CA CYS A 14 55.41 -36.01 -52.95
C CYS A 14 55.12 -34.51 -52.88
N PRO A 15 54.67 -33.91 -53.99
CA PRO A 15 54.75 -32.47 -54.24
C PRO A 15 53.80 -31.66 -53.36
N LYS A 16 54.24 -30.45 -52.99
CA LYS A 16 53.42 -29.42 -52.33
C LYS A 16 52.17 -29.17 -53.19
N LYS A 17 51.00 -29.56 -52.69
CA LYS A 17 49.73 -29.02 -53.18
C LYS A 17 49.63 -27.60 -52.65
N GLU A 18 49.60 -26.63 -53.55
CA GLU A 18 49.26 -25.25 -53.22
C GLU A 18 47.83 -25.25 -52.66
N GLU A 19 47.69 -24.91 -51.37
CA GLU A 19 46.39 -24.62 -50.80
C GLU A 19 45.86 -23.33 -51.44
N PRO A 20 44.59 -23.29 -51.91
CA PRO A 20 44.01 -22.04 -52.35
C PRO A 20 43.95 -21.08 -51.16
N VAL A 21 44.66 -19.96 -51.27
CA VAL A 21 44.54 -18.81 -50.37
C VAL A 21 43.07 -18.42 -50.33
N LYS A 22 42.39 -18.80 -49.25
CA LYS A 22 41.04 -18.30 -48.96
C LYS A 22 41.17 -16.79 -48.80
N LYS A 23 40.77 -16.03 -49.83
CA LYS A 23 40.48 -14.60 -49.70
C LYS A 23 39.51 -14.47 -48.53
N ARG A 24 39.99 -13.93 -47.40
CA ARG A 24 39.10 -13.43 -46.36
C ARG A 24 38.24 -12.39 -47.05
N LYS A 25 36.95 -12.68 -47.23
CA LYS A 25 35.99 -11.64 -47.56
C LYS A 25 36.02 -10.69 -46.38
N ASP A 26 36.61 -9.53 -46.57
CA ASP A 26 36.43 -8.41 -45.66
C ASP A 26 34.92 -8.17 -45.56
N LEU A 27 34.31 -8.63 -44.47
CA LEU A 27 33.03 -8.14 -43.99
C LEU A 27 33.27 -6.74 -43.41
N SER A 28 33.62 -5.85 -44.32
CA SER A 28 33.86 -4.43 -44.13
C SER A 28 32.52 -3.73 -43.82
N GLY A 29 32.45 -3.16 -42.62
CA GLY A 29 31.61 -2.00 -42.27
C GLY A 29 30.10 -2.20 -42.10
N ARG A 30 29.40 -2.84 -43.05
CA ARG A 30 27.92 -2.73 -43.14
C ARG A 30 27.16 -3.53 -42.08
N GLY A 31 27.64 -4.71 -41.69
CA GLY A 31 27.00 -5.52 -40.65
C GLY A 31 27.15 -4.95 -39.23
N LYS A 32 28.31 -4.34 -38.93
CA LYS A 32 28.58 -3.69 -37.64
C LYS A 32 27.84 -2.36 -37.52
N ALA A 33 27.76 -1.59 -38.59
CA ALA A 33 26.98 -0.35 -38.62
C ALA A 33 25.47 -0.60 -38.48
N ALA A 34 24.93 -1.63 -39.15
CA ALA A 34 23.52 -2.02 -38.99
C ALA A 34 23.20 -2.56 -37.58
N ALA A 35 24.11 -3.36 -36.99
CA ALA A 35 23.97 -3.83 -35.62
C ALA A 35 24.05 -2.67 -34.60
N LEU A 36 24.95 -1.70 -34.80
CA LEU A 36 25.05 -0.48 -33.99
C LEU A 36 23.83 0.43 -34.13
N LEU A 37 23.27 0.58 -35.34
CA LEU A 37 22.04 1.34 -35.60
C LEU A 37 20.81 0.69 -34.96
N LEU A 38 20.69 -0.64 -35.02
CA LEU A 38 19.62 -1.38 -34.32
C LEU A 38 19.76 -1.31 -32.79
N LEU A 39 20.99 -1.35 -32.27
CA LEU A 39 21.25 -1.15 -30.84
C LEU A 39 20.92 0.30 -30.41
N PHE A 40 21.23 1.29 -31.24
CA PHE A 40 20.92 2.70 -31.00
C PHE A 40 19.40 2.97 -31.04
N PHE A 41 18.67 2.33 -31.96
CA PHE A 41 17.21 2.42 -32.05
C PHE A 41 16.49 1.72 -30.89
N ALA A 42 17.06 0.63 -30.37
CA ALA A 42 16.57 -0.02 -29.15
C ALA A 42 16.80 0.84 -27.89
N LEU A 43 17.88 1.64 -27.85
CA LEU A 43 18.18 2.55 -26.73
C LEU A 43 17.28 3.80 -26.73
N THR A 44 16.79 4.27 -27.89
CA THR A 44 15.88 5.44 -27.94
C THR A 44 14.45 5.11 -27.49
N LEU A 45 13.96 3.88 -27.71
CA LEU A 45 12.61 3.47 -27.30
C LEU A 45 12.43 3.46 -25.78
N SER A 46 13.46 3.06 -25.03
CA SER A 46 13.42 3.08 -23.56
C SER A 46 13.33 4.49 -22.97
N SER A 47 13.82 5.50 -23.70
CA SER A 47 13.75 6.89 -23.26
C SER A 47 12.37 7.52 -23.46
N CYS A 48 11.62 7.09 -24.49
CA CYS A 48 10.28 7.61 -24.74
C CYS A 48 9.27 7.13 -23.70
N ALA A 49 9.28 5.84 -23.36
CA ALA A 49 8.37 5.29 -22.36
C ALA A 49 8.61 5.88 -20.96
N ASN A 50 9.87 6.12 -20.58
CA ASN A 50 10.18 6.76 -19.31
C ASN A 50 9.69 8.21 -19.25
N ARG A 51 9.68 8.93 -20.38
CA ARG A 51 9.12 10.29 -20.45
C ARG A 51 7.60 10.29 -20.28
N GLU A 52 6.91 9.36 -20.93
CA GLU A 52 5.46 9.20 -20.81
C GLU A 52 5.06 8.85 -19.36
N ALA A 53 5.80 7.93 -18.72
CA ALA A 53 5.58 7.59 -17.31
C ALA A 53 5.81 8.78 -16.37
N GLU A 54 6.83 9.62 -16.65
CA GLU A 54 7.12 10.84 -15.89
C GLU A 54 5.97 11.87 -16.02
N GLU A 55 5.47 12.10 -17.23
CA GLU A 55 4.33 13.00 -17.50
C GLU A 55 3.06 12.52 -16.79
N LEU A 56 2.76 11.22 -16.84
CA LEU A 56 1.62 10.61 -16.15
C LEU A 56 1.76 10.70 -14.63
N ARG A 57 2.96 10.47 -14.07
CA ARG A 57 3.23 10.67 -12.64
C ARG A 57 2.92 12.10 -12.21
N LEU A 58 3.41 13.09 -12.94
CA LEU A 58 3.18 14.51 -12.63
C LEU A 58 1.69 14.86 -12.68
N SER A 59 0.98 14.36 -13.69
CA SER A 59 -0.48 14.52 -13.78
C SER A 59 -1.21 13.85 -12.60
N GLY A 60 -0.78 12.66 -12.17
CA GLY A 60 -1.30 11.99 -10.99
C GLY A 60 -1.10 12.81 -9.72
N ILE A 61 0.10 13.36 -9.49
CA ILE A 61 0.41 14.22 -8.34
C ILE A 61 -0.46 15.48 -8.33
N GLU A 62 -0.65 16.13 -9.48
CA GLU A 62 -1.53 17.30 -9.59
C GLU A 62 -2.99 16.95 -9.20
N LEU A 63 -3.44 15.74 -9.52
CA LEU A 63 -4.76 15.25 -9.10
C LEU A 63 -4.82 14.99 -7.58
N VAL A 64 -3.75 14.45 -6.98
CA VAL A 64 -3.63 14.32 -5.51
C VAL A 64 -3.73 15.68 -4.84
N GLU A 65 -3.00 16.69 -5.33
CA GLU A 65 -3.04 18.06 -4.79
C GLU A 65 -4.43 18.71 -4.90
N LYS A 66 -5.21 18.34 -5.92
CA LYS A 66 -6.60 18.79 -6.09
C LYS A 66 -7.60 17.97 -5.28
N GLY A 67 -7.17 16.94 -4.54
CA GLY A 67 -8.03 16.03 -3.79
C GLY A 67 -8.86 15.08 -4.67
N LYS A 68 -8.49 14.92 -5.95
CA LYS A 68 -9.18 14.05 -6.93
C LYS A 68 -8.56 12.65 -6.92
N TYR A 69 -8.67 11.97 -5.79
CA TYR A 69 -7.90 10.75 -5.53
C TYR A 69 -8.26 9.59 -6.46
N GLU A 70 -9.53 9.40 -6.86
CA GLU A 70 -9.90 8.34 -7.81
C GLU A 70 -9.28 8.58 -9.20
N GLU A 71 -9.24 9.84 -9.65
CA GLU A 71 -8.60 10.20 -10.91
C GLU A 71 -7.07 10.05 -10.78
N ALA A 72 -6.51 10.42 -9.63
CA ALA A 72 -5.08 10.28 -9.34
C ALA A 72 -4.62 8.82 -9.41
N VAL A 73 -5.33 7.90 -8.75
CA VAL A 73 -5.02 6.45 -8.78
C VAL A 73 -4.99 5.95 -10.23
N LYS A 74 -5.97 6.31 -11.06
CA LYS A 74 -6.00 5.92 -12.48
C LYS A 74 -4.77 6.42 -13.25
N LYS A 75 -4.36 7.69 -13.04
CA LYS A 75 -3.17 8.25 -13.70
C LYS A 75 -1.87 7.63 -13.21
N LEU A 76 -1.80 7.29 -11.93
CA LEU A 76 -0.64 6.63 -11.35
C LEU A 76 -0.53 5.17 -11.81
N ASP A 77 -1.65 4.47 -12.00
CA ASP A 77 -1.68 3.14 -12.62
C ASP A 77 -1.18 3.18 -14.07
N GLU A 78 -1.67 4.13 -14.88
CA GLU A 78 -1.16 4.36 -16.24
C GLU A 78 0.36 4.63 -16.21
N ALA A 79 0.87 5.39 -15.23
CA ALA A 79 2.30 5.66 -15.07
C ALA A 79 3.10 4.40 -14.73
N LEU A 80 2.58 3.53 -13.85
CA LEU A 80 3.21 2.25 -13.51
C LEU A 80 3.34 1.35 -14.74
N ASP A 81 2.31 1.24 -15.56
CA ASP A 81 2.31 0.44 -16.78
C ASP A 81 3.40 0.91 -17.76
N LYS A 82 3.61 2.23 -17.87
CA LYS A 82 4.64 2.83 -18.73
C LYS A 82 6.06 2.75 -18.17
N SER A 83 6.19 2.57 -16.85
CA SER A 83 7.50 2.52 -16.16
C SER A 83 8.25 1.18 -16.29
N HIS A 84 7.72 0.23 -17.05
CA HIS A 84 8.35 -1.05 -17.44
C HIS A 84 8.87 -1.92 -16.26
N GLY A 85 8.24 -1.87 -15.09
CA GLY A 85 8.48 -2.83 -13.99
C GLY A 85 9.88 -2.83 -13.36
N ARG A 86 10.76 -1.89 -13.74
CA ARG A 86 12.06 -1.70 -13.09
C ARG A 86 11.88 -0.91 -11.80
N VAL A 87 12.20 -1.53 -10.67
CA VAL A 87 12.32 -0.88 -9.36
C VAL A 87 13.27 0.31 -9.49
N SER A 88 12.67 1.48 -9.67
CA SER A 88 13.33 2.74 -9.95
C SER A 88 12.81 3.79 -8.99
N ARG A 89 13.55 4.87 -8.82
CA ARG A 89 13.09 6.04 -8.05
C ARG A 89 11.72 6.52 -8.54
N LEU A 90 11.50 6.46 -9.86
CA LEU A 90 10.22 6.79 -10.50
C LEU A 90 9.07 5.92 -9.98
N GLN A 91 9.21 4.58 -10.02
CA GLN A 91 8.17 3.67 -9.53
C GLN A 91 7.92 3.83 -8.03
N PHE A 92 8.98 4.04 -7.26
CA PHE A 92 8.86 4.30 -5.82
C PHE A 92 8.00 5.54 -5.56
N ASP A 93 8.25 6.63 -6.28
CA ASP A 93 7.49 7.87 -6.13
C ASP A 93 6.02 7.66 -6.56
N ILE A 94 5.77 7.00 -7.70
CA ILE A 94 4.41 6.69 -8.19
C ILE A 94 3.62 5.87 -7.15
N LEU A 95 4.21 4.79 -6.63
CA LEU A 95 3.56 3.93 -5.63
C LEU A 95 3.28 4.67 -4.32
N THR A 96 4.15 5.61 -3.91
CA THR A 96 3.94 6.40 -2.70
C THR A 96 2.69 7.27 -2.82
N TYR A 97 2.55 8.01 -3.94
CA TYR A 97 1.36 8.83 -4.19
C TYR A 97 0.10 8.00 -4.41
N ARG A 98 0.24 6.80 -4.97
CA ARG A 98 -0.87 5.87 -5.17
C ARG A 98 -1.41 5.40 -3.81
N ALA A 99 -0.54 4.94 -2.91
CA ALA A 99 -0.92 4.52 -1.57
C ALA A 99 -1.59 5.65 -0.77
N GLU A 100 -1.09 6.88 -0.89
CA GLU A 100 -1.71 8.04 -0.25
C GLU A 100 -3.11 8.30 -0.80
N SER A 101 -3.27 8.25 -2.13
CA SER A 101 -4.58 8.43 -2.77
C SER A 101 -5.58 7.35 -2.34
N GLU A 102 -5.17 6.09 -2.33
CA GLU A 102 -6.00 4.96 -1.87
C GLU A 102 -6.41 5.12 -0.40
N TYR A 103 -5.48 5.55 0.46
CA TYR A 103 -5.78 5.84 1.86
C TYR A 103 -6.80 6.99 1.99
N MET A 104 -6.66 8.06 1.21
CA MET A 104 -7.58 9.20 1.22
C MET A 104 -8.98 8.84 0.69
N LEU A 105 -9.09 7.81 -0.17
CA LEU A 105 -10.35 7.22 -0.59
C LEU A 105 -11.00 6.31 0.46
N GLY A 106 -10.28 6.00 1.54
CA GLY A 106 -10.72 5.00 2.53
C GLY A 106 -10.55 3.55 2.04
N ASP A 107 -9.91 3.32 0.89
CA ASP A 107 -9.58 1.98 0.40
C ASP A 107 -8.31 1.47 1.09
N LEU A 108 -8.48 1.11 2.36
CA LEU A 108 -7.40 0.67 3.24
C LEU A 108 -6.74 -0.62 2.75
N ASP A 109 -7.48 -1.50 2.07
CA ASP A 109 -6.95 -2.77 1.57
C ASP A 109 -6.04 -2.53 0.36
N ALA A 110 -6.45 -1.67 -0.58
CA ALA A 110 -5.62 -1.27 -1.70
C ALA A 110 -4.36 -0.50 -1.24
N ALA A 111 -4.54 0.46 -0.32
CA ALA A 111 -3.43 1.21 0.27
C ALA A 111 -2.42 0.28 0.96
N SER A 112 -2.90 -0.67 1.77
CA SER A 112 -2.06 -1.67 2.44
C SER A 112 -1.28 -2.50 1.42
N HIS A 113 -1.95 -2.95 0.36
CA HIS A 113 -1.29 -3.71 -0.70
C HIS A 113 -0.18 -2.91 -1.40
N THR A 114 -0.43 -1.65 -1.74
CA THR A 114 0.59 -0.76 -2.33
C THR A 114 1.79 -0.57 -1.39
N LEU A 115 1.54 -0.41 -0.10
CA LEU A 115 2.60 -0.25 0.91
C LEU A 115 3.41 -1.53 1.10
N GLU A 116 2.82 -2.72 0.99
CA GLU A 116 3.56 -3.99 0.96
C GLU A 116 4.49 -4.09 -0.25
N ILE A 117 4.08 -3.56 -1.42
CA ILE A 117 4.95 -3.48 -2.60
C ILE A 117 6.12 -2.53 -2.32
N LEU A 118 5.86 -1.34 -1.78
CA LEU A 118 6.90 -0.37 -1.39
C LEU A 118 7.91 -0.96 -0.40
N GLU A 119 7.44 -1.74 0.58
CA GLU A 119 8.31 -2.38 1.56
C GLU A 119 9.22 -3.46 0.96
N LYS A 120 8.76 -4.19 -0.05
CA LYS A 120 9.60 -5.14 -0.80
C LYS A 120 10.70 -4.42 -1.58
N VAL A 121 10.46 -3.18 -1.99
CA VAL A 121 11.40 -2.34 -2.75
C VAL A 121 12.45 -1.68 -1.85
N ASP A 122 12.03 -0.99 -0.79
CA ASP A 122 12.93 -0.27 0.12
C ASP A 122 12.40 -0.26 1.56
N LYS A 123 12.70 -1.34 2.29
CA LYS A 123 12.19 -1.66 3.63
C LYS A 123 12.31 -0.53 4.68
N LYS A 124 13.22 0.42 4.52
CA LYS A 124 13.59 1.38 5.58
C LYS A 124 13.31 2.82 5.24
N ARG A 125 12.61 3.12 4.14
CA ARG A 125 12.29 4.51 3.81
C ARG A 125 11.20 5.05 4.72
N GLU A 126 11.59 5.98 5.59
CA GLU A 126 10.68 6.67 6.52
C GLU A 126 9.48 7.30 5.79
N VAL A 127 9.65 7.69 4.52
CA VAL A 127 8.66 8.39 3.69
C VAL A 127 7.28 7.73 3.70
N TYR A 128 7.18 6.40 3.59
CA TYR A 128 5.88 5.72 3.58
C TYR A 128 5.54 4.98 4.90
N GLN A 129 6.50 4.84 5.82
CA GLN A 129 6.28 4.07 7.06
C GLN A 129 5.19 4.70 7.94
N LYS A 130 5.18 6.04 8.04
CA LYS A 130 4.11 6.77 8.75
C LYS A 130 2.74 6.54 8.13
N LEU A 131 2.65 6.46 6.80
CA LEU A 131 1.41 6.15 6.10
C LEU A 131 0.96 4.71 6.40
N LYS A 132 1.91 3.76 6.39
CA LYS A 132 1.64 2.36 6.75
C LYS A 132 1.12 2.19 8.17
N GLU A 133 1.71 2.88 9.14
CA GLU A 133 1.23 2.89 10.53
C GLU A 133 -0.22 3.40 10.61
N ARG A 134 -0.55 4.48 9.88
CA ARG A 134 -1.91 5.03 9.81
C ARG A 134 -2.90 4.07 9.17
N VAL A 135 -2.54 3.44 8.05
CA VAL A 135 -3.37 2.42 7.37
C VAL A 135 -3.63 1.25 8.32
N ASN A 136 -2.60 0.73 8.98
CA ASN A 136 -2.74 -0.36 9.95
C ASN A 136 -3.64 0.02 11.13
N ALA A 137 -3.50 1.24 11.65
CA ALA A 137 -4.35 1.72 12.72
C ALA A 137 -5.83 1.80 12.29
N LYS A 138 -6.11 2.27 11.07
CA LYS A 138 -7.46 2.30 10.51
C LYS A 138 -8.02 0.89 10.23
N LEU A 139 -7.17 -0.06 9.86
CA LEU A 139 -7.56 -1.47 9.72
C LEU A 139 -7.94 -2.10 11.06
N LEU A 140 -7.21 -1.79 12.14
CA LEU A 140 -7.58 -2.19 13.50
C LEU A 140 -8.94 -1.61 13.89
N LEU A 141 -9.17 -0.33 13.59
CA LEU A 141 -10.45 0.31 13.85
C LEU A 141 -11.60 -0.36 13.08
N ARG A 142 -11.40 -0.70 11.79
CA ARG A 142 -12.38 -1.46 11.00
C ARG A 142 -12.71 -2.83 11.64
N GLN A 143 -11.72 -3.50 12.24
CA GLN A 143 -11.94 -4.75 12.99
C GLN A 143 -12.74 -4.51 14.27
N ALA A 144 -12.51 -3.38 14.96
CA ALA A 144 -13.33 -2.99 16.10
C ALA A 144 -14.80 -2.78 15.71
N SER A 145 -15.08 -1.99 14.66
CA SER A 145 -16.46 -1.73 14.21
C SER A 145 -17.18 -3.03 13.85
N ARG A 146 -16.52 -3.94 13.11
CA ARG A 146 -17.07 -5.27 12.81
C ARG A 146 -17.37 -6.09 14.06
N SER A 147 -16.46 -6.08 15.03
CA SER A 147 -16.64 -6.81 16.29
C SER A 147 -17.80 -6.24 17.11
N LEU A 148 -17.99 -4.91 17.09
CA LEU A 148 -19.15 -4.25 17.69
C LEU A 148 -20.44 -4.73 17.02
N ASP A 149 -20.51 -4.71 15.69
CA ASP A 149 -21.67 -5.16 14.92
C ASP A 149 -22.06 -6.60 15.25
N GLU A 150 -21.06 -7.48 15.38
CA GLU A 150 -21.21 -8.89 15.75
C GLU A 150 -21.47 -9.12 17.25
N GLY A 151 -21.43 -8.08 18.10
CA GLY A 151 -21.67 -8.17 19.54
C GLY A 151 -20.50 -8.75 20.34
N LYS A 152 -19.31 -8.86 19.74
CA LYS A 152 -18.09 -9.40 20.36
C LYS A 152 -17.34 -8.30 21.12
N LEU A 153 -17.88 -7.94 22.29
CA LEU A 153 -17.40 -6.77 23.04
C LEU A 153 -15.93 -6.86 23.46
N GLU A 154 -15.45 -8.03 23.91
CA GLU A 154 -14.04 -8.21 24.29
C GLU A 154 -13.08 -8.01 23.11
N GLU A 155 -13.43 -8.55 21.93
CA GLU A 155 -12.65 -8.34 20.71
C GLU A 155 -12.68 -6.87 20.28
N ALA A 156 -13.86 -6.24 20.31
CA ALA A 156 -14.02 -4.82 20.00
C ALA A 156 -13.14 -3.93 20.90
N ARG A 157 -13.17 -4.15 22.21
CA ARG A 157 -12.33 -3.42 23.19
C ARG A 157 -10.86 -3.54 22.84
N ASN A 158 -10.40 -4.77 22.59
CA ASN A 158 -9.00 -5.03 22.25
C ASN A 158 -8.57 -4.31 20.96
N PHE A 159 -9.41 -4.29 19.92
CA PHE A 159 -9.09 -3.56 18.69
C PHE A 159 -9.13 -2.03 18.87
N LEU A 160 -10.08 -1.49 19.63
CA LEU A 160 -10.15 -0.06 19.95
C LEU A 160 -8.90 0.42 20.71
N ASP A 161 -8.43 -0.37 21.68
CA ASP A 161 -7.21 -0.07 22.44
C ASP A 161 -5.97 -0.07 21.54
N GLN A 162 -5.86 -1.05 20.66
CA GLN A 162 -4.76 -1.12 19.69
C GLN A 162 -4.79 0.05 18.70
N ALA A 163 -5.97 0.39 18.16
CA ALA A 163 -6.14 1.52 17.24
C ALA A 163 -5.77 2.85 17.93
N ARG A 164 -6.19 3.04 19.19
CA ARG A 164 -5.83 4.21 20.01
C ARG A 164 -4.33 4.29 20.24
N ALA A 165 -3.71 3.16 20.65
CA ALA A 165 -2.26 3.08 20.87
C ALA A 165 -1.46 3.32 19.58
N ALA A 166 -2.02 2.96 18.43
CA ALA A 166 -1.46 3.22 17.10
C ALA A 166 -1.67 4.67 16.61
N GLY A 167 -2.16 5.57 17.48
CA GLY A 167 -2.21 7.01 17.21
C GLY A 167 -3.57 7.57 16.77
N LEU A 168 -4.63 6.77 16.80
CA LEU A 168 -5.99 7.23 16.43
C LEU A 168 -6.78 7.86 17.59
N SER A 169 -6.14 8.30 18.66
CA SER A 169 -6.83 8.77 19.87
C SER A 169 -7.79 9.95 19.67
N ALA A 170 -7.61 10.74 18.61
CA ALA A 170 -8.50 11.86 18.23
C ALA A 170 -9.23 11.63 16.89
N ASP A 171 -9.11 10.42 16.33
CA ASP A 171 -9.78 10.04 15.10
C ASP A 171 -11.29 9.97 15.32
N ARG A 172 -12.06 10.57 14.40
CA ARG A 172 -13.52 10.68 14.54
C ARG A 172 -14.19 9.31 14.64
N ASP A 173 -13.78 8.37 13.78
CA ASP A 173 -14.38 7.04 13.71
C ASP A 173 -14.09 6.26 15.00
N LEU A 174 -12.89 6.43 15.58
CA LEU A 174 -12.54 5.80 16.87
C LEU A 174 -13.40 6.35 18.00
N VAL A 175 -13.60 7.67 18.06
CA VAL A 175 -14.43 8.28 19.12
C VAL A 175 -15.90 7.83 18.99
N PHE A 176 -16.40 7.69 17.77
CA PHE A 176 -17.73 7.14 17.52
C PHE A 176 -17.85 5.68 18.02
N ASP A 177 -16.92 4.80 17.59
CA ASP A 177 -16.96 3.39 17.96
C ASP A 177 -16.76 3.16 19.47
N GLU A 178 -16.01 4.02 20.16
CA GLU A 178 -15.92 4.02 21.62
C GLU A 178 -17.26 4.33 22.29
N ALA A 179 -18.05 5.25 21.73
CA ALA A 179 -19.39 5.56 22.23
C ALA A 179 -20.35 4.39 21.99
N VAL A 180 -20.28 3.75 20.82
CA VAL A 180 -21.04 2.52 20.51
C VAL A 180 -20.64 1.37 21.44
N TYR A 181 -19.35 1.20 21.74
CA TYR A 181 -18.88 0.20 22.69
C TYR A 181 -19.50 0.39 24.09
N LEU A 182 -19.53 1.63 24.59
CA LEU A 182 -20.16 1.96 25.88
C LEU A 182 -21.64 1.62 25.86
N GLU A 183 -22.33 1.96 24.78
CA GLU A 183 -23.74 1.63 24.60
C GLU A 183 -23.97 0.12 24.66
N ARG A 184 -23.27 -0.65 23.80
CA ARG A 184 -23.46 -2.11 23.73
C ARG A 184 -23.02 -2.83 25.00
N SER A 185 -22.15 -2.21 25.81
CA SER A 185 -21.76 -2.69 27.14
C SER A 185 -22.75 -2.29 28.24
N ALA A 186 -23.93 -1.75 27.90
CA ALA A 186 -24.96 -1.28 28.81
C ALA A 186 -24.52 -0.14 29.76
N ARG A 187 -23.47 0.60 29.41
CA ARG A 187 -22.97 1.76 30.15
C ARG A 187 -23.65 3.03 29.63
N TRP A 188 -24.98 3.06 29.70
CA TRP A 188 -25.83 4.03 29.00
C TRP A 188 -25.54 5.50 29.33
N GLU A 189 -25.24 5.82 30.60
CA GLU A 189 -24.89 7.18 31.00
C GLU A 189 -23.55 7.64 30.40
N GLU A 190 -22.58 6.72 30.32
CA GLU A 190 -21.28 7.01 29.72
C GLU A 190 -21.38 7.13 28.21
N ALA A 191 -22.15 6.25 27.57
CA ALA A 191 -22.47 6.35 26.15
C ALA A 191 -23.17 7.66 25.82
N TYR A 192 -24.16 8.08 26.63
CA TYR A 192 -24.86 9.35 26.46
C TYR A 192 -23.90 10.54 26.52
N ARG A 193 -23.00 10.57 27.51
CA ARG A 193 -21.97 11.62 27.59
C ARG A 193 -21.02 11.59 26.39
N ALA A 194 -20.56 10.40 25.98
CA ALA A 194 -19.67 10.24 24.84
C ALA A 194 -20.31 10.74 23.53
N PHE A 195 -21.57 10.37 23.25
CA PHE A 195 -22.29 10.87 22.08
C PHE A 195 -22.62 12.37 22.17
N THR A 196 -22.85 12.90 23.38
CA THR A 196 -22.99 14.36 23.57
C THR A 196 -21.70 15.08 23.17
N ASP A 197 -20.56 14.61 23.65
CA ASP A 197 -19.25 15.20 23.32
C ASP A 197 -18.93 15.05 21.82
N TYR A 198 -19.24 13.89 21.24
CA TYR A 198 -19.08 13.62 19.82
C TYR A 198 -19.89 14.60 18.96
N THR A 199 -21.20 14.74 19.21
CA THR A 199 -22.09 15.61 18.42
C THR A 199 -21.75 17.10 18.59
N ASN A 200 -21.23 17.50 19.76
CA ASN A 200 -20.71 18.86 19.98
C ASN A 200 -19.43 19.13 19.16
N ARG A 201 -18.55 18.13 19.03
CA ARG A 201 -17.29 18.29 18.28
C ARG A 201 -17.50 18.17 16.77
N TRP A 202 -18.36 17.26 16.32
CA TRP A 202 -18.66 16.98 14.91
C TRP A 202 -20.16 17.07 14.66
N ASN A 203 -20.61 18.26 14.29
CA ASN A 203 -22.02 18.52 14.02
C ASN A 203 -22.50 17.89 12.69
N GLY A 204 -23.82 17.63 12.59
CA GLY A 204 -24.46 17.16 11.36
C GLY A 204 -24.30 15.66 11.07
N ASP A 205 -23.77 14.90 12.04
CA ASP A 205 -23.76 13.43 12.00
C ASP A 205 -25.12 12.88 12.43
N LYS A 206 -25.96 12.55 11.45
CA LYS A 206 -27.34 12.11 11.69
C LYS A 206 -27.44 10.81 12.46
N ASP A 207 -26.44 9.94 12.35
CA ASP A 207 -26.44 8.67 13.05
C ASP A 207 -26.07 8.89 14.51
N ALA A 208 -25.03 9.69 14.80
CA ALA A 208 -24.70 10.08 16.17
C ALA A 208 -25.83 10.86 16.86
N GLU A 209 -26.49 11.78 16.14
CA GLU A 209 -27.64 12.55 16.66
C GLU A 209 -28.81 11.63 17.02
N ARG A 210 -29.03 10.58 16.23
CA ARG A 210 -30.07 9.58 16.49
C ARG A 210 -29.75 8.75 17.72
N GLU A 211 -28.52 8.25 17.84
CA GLU A 211 -28.09 7.48 19.01
C GLU A 211 -28.17 8.32 20.28
N LEU A 212 -27.76 9.58 20.21
CA LEU A 212 -27.88 10.51 21.33
C LEU A 212 -29.33 10.67 21.81
N ALA A 213 -30.28 10.77 20.88
CA ALA A 213 -31.70 10.89 21.22
C ALA A 213 -32.25 9.63 21.92
N PHE A 214 -31.88 8.44 21.44
CA PHE A 214 -32.29 7.18 22.07
C PHE A 214 -31.67 7.01 23.47
N LEU A 215 -30.38 7.31 23.60
CA LEU A 215 -29.68 7.24 24.88
C LEU A 215 -30.23 8.22 25.89
N LYS A 216 -30.61 9.43 25.46
CA LYS A 216 -31.27 10.42 26.33
C LYS A 216 -32.50 9.84 27.01
N THR A 217 -33.42 9.27 26.23
CA THR A 217 -34.65 8.67 26.78
C THR A 217 -34.33 7.50 27.71
N ARG A 218 -33.33 6.68 27.40
CA ARG A 218 -32.92 5.56 28.24
C ARG A 218 -32.35 6.02 29.59
N VAL A 219 -31.45 7.01 29.58
CA VAL A 219 -30.86 7.59 30.79
C VAL A 219 -31.91 8.30 31.63
N GLU A 220 -32.82 9.06 31.02
CA GLU A 220 -33.94 9.70 31.73
C GLU A 220 -34.81 8.65 32.42
N ALA A 221 -35.19 7.57 31.72
CA ALA A 221 -35.99 6.49 32.31
C ALA A 221 -35.26 5.79 33.48
N LEU A 222 -33.95 5.56 33.37
CA LEU A 222 -33.15 4.99 34.46
C LEU A 222 -33.13 5.91 35.69
N SER A 223 -32.98 7.22 35.49
CA SER A 223 -32.94 8.21 36.58
C SER A 223 -34.27 8.30 37.36
N GLN A 224 -35.39 7.99 36.71
CA GLN A 224 -36.72 8.01 37.31
C GLN A 224 -37.11 6.66 37.92
N ASN A 225 -36.28 5.62 37.75
CA ASN A 225 -36.56 4.30 38.29
C ASN A 225 -36.08 4.21 39.75
N THR A 226 -36.99 4.47 40.69
CA THR A 226 -36.73 4.48 42.14
C THR A 226 -36.17 3.15 42.68
N LEU A 227 -36.42 2.03 42.00
CA LEU A 227 -35.87 0.72 42.40
C LEU A 227 -34.38 0.55 42.08
N LEU A 228 -33.85 1.34 41.15
CA LEU A 228 -32.44 1.32 40.74
C LEU A 228 -31.63 2.47 41.35
N THR A 229 -32.28 3.58 41.72
CA THR A 229 -31.62 4.71 42.39
C THR A 229 -31.37 4.47 43.88
N ASP A 230 -32.12 3.56 44.52
CA ASP A 230 -32.04 3.26 45.96
C ASP A 230 -31.29 1.97 46.31
N GLN A 231 -30.59 1.31 45.37
CA GLN A 231 -29.74 0.17 45.73
C GLN A 231 -28.37 0.68 46.25
N PRO A 232 -28.08 0.60 47.57
CA PRO A 232 -26.71 0.78 48.02
C PRO A 232 -25.92 -0.40 47.47
N LEU A 233 -24.78 -0.12 46.83
CA LEU A 233 -23.76 -1.09 46.45
C LEU A 233 -23.66 -2.21 47.50
N GLN A 234 -24.32 -3.34 47.25
CA GLN A 234 -24.08 -4.55 48.01
C GLN A 234 -22.72 -5.06 47.55
N ARG A 235 -21.67 -4.55 48.21
CA ARG A 235 -20.38 -5.21 48.28
C ARG A 235 -20.62 -6.60 48.89
N GLN A 236 -20.36 -7.63 48.11
CA GLN A 236 -19.82 -8.90 48.58
C GLN A 236 -18.61 -9.23 47.72
#